data_AF-A0A6V7LDH7-F1
#
_entry.id   AF-A0A6V7LDH7-F1
#
_cell.length_a   1.000
_cell.length_b   1.000
_cell.length_c   1.000
_cell.angle_alpha   90.00
_cell.angle_beta   90.00
_cell.angle_gamma   90.00
#
_symmetry.space_group_name_H-M   'P 1'
#
loop_
_entity.id
_entity.type
_entity.pdbx_description
1 polymer ?
#
loop_
_entity_poly.entity_id
_entity_poly.type
_entity_poly.pdbx_seq_one_letter_code
_entity_poly.pdbx_strand_id
1 'polypeptide(L)'
;GEVTKQTYRKSTWEYMRKNGVSSFPTKTYRRGPSIPNFVDADKAAQRLCELQEFKDAKVIKVNPDKSQEPLRILALDAGKEIVIPIPRLESGLFVHLKPSTDDKIDNKALLAKRDLEKYGQVLGIDSQIKIDLVVMGSVCVSKLGQRIGNGQGFGDLEFAMLMRMGAVNKDTIVITTVHDCQVVDSFESTIFEKHDVPVDIIVTPTQTIVVSNRLEKPEGIFWDSLTARRIESMHILQEFKNLDEKEGKDVTVKPEEVRERRPRRTFDKKNSRKSRDKKRAKSKDTDVKTDGEQKNEAKSDTDGNKDQESRRNKRTTKKGRPRPKKTETSDSPESPVKE
;
A
#
# COMPACT_ATOMS: atom_id res chain seq x y z
N GLY A 1 -19.51 -2.48 -22.91
CA GLY A 1 -18.04 -2.50 -22.93
C GLY A 1 -17.59 -3.60 -22.01
N GLU A 2 -16.57 -4.35 -22.39
CA GLU A 2 -16.11 -5.57 -21.71
C GLU A 2 -15.89 -5.36 -20.20
N VAL A 3 -16.38 -6.30 -19.40
CA VAL A 3 -16.19 -6.30 -17.95
C VAL A 3 -14.85 -6.94 -17.65
N THR A 4 -14.05 -6.30 -16.80
CA THR A 4 -12.72 -6.77 -16.43
C THR A 4 -12.51 -6.57 -14.93
N LYS A 5 -11.50 -7.23 -14.36
CA LYS A 5 -11.01 -6.91 -13.00
C LYS A 5 -10.77 -5.41 -12.79
N GLN A 6 -10.34 -4.69 -13.84
CA GLN A 6 -10.12 -3.24 -13.78
C GLN A 6 -11.43 -2.43 -13.78
N THR A 7 -12.49 -2.93 -14.41
CA THR A 7 -13.84 -2.35 -14.34
C THR A 7 -14.34 -2.36 -12.89
N TYR A 8 -14.27 -3.51 -12.21
CA TYR A 8 -14.64 -3.64 -10.79
C TYR A 8 -13.81 -2.76 -9.86
N ARG A 9 -12.47 -2.73 -10.01
CA ARG A 9 -11.63 -1.82 -9.21
C ARG A 9 -12.08 -0.37 -9.33
N LYS A 10 -12.40 0.08 -10.55
CA LYS A 10 -12.83 1.45 -10.80
C LYS A 10 -14.21 1.72 -10.19
N SER A 11 -15.19 0.86 -10.42
CA SER A 11 -16.56 1.06 -9.91
C SER A 11 -16.61 1.04 -8.38
N THR A 12 -15.90 0.12 -7.72
CA THR A 12 -15.83 0.09 -6.25
C THR A 12 -15.19 1.36 -5.68
N TRP A 13 -14.04 1.79 -6.21
CA TRP A 13 -13.41 3.06 -5.78
C TRP A 13 -14.29 4.29 -6.03
N GLU A 14 -15.05 4.32 -7.13
CA GLU A 14 -15.99 5.40 -7.41
C GLU A 14 -17.21 5.38 -6.48
N TYR A 15 -17.73 4.20 -6.15
CA TYR A 15 -18.83 4.03 -5.18
C TYR A 15 -18.38 4.45 -3.78
N MET A 16 -17.25 3.94 -3.28
CA MET A 16 -16.79 4.25 -1.91
C MET A 16 -16.53 5.74 -1.72
N ARG A 17 -15.97 6.40 -2.74
CA ARG A 17 -15.76 7.86 -2.75
C ARG A 17 -17.07 8.65 -2.80
N LYS A 18 -18.07 8.19 -3.56
CA LYS A 18 -19.38 8.87 -3.66
C LYS A 18 -20.17 8.78 -2.36
N ASN A 19 -20.08 7.65 -1.65
CA ASN A 19 -20.85 7.37 -0.45
C ASN A 19 -20.10 7.64 0.87
N GLY A 20 -18.90 8.24 0.83
CA GLY A 20 -18.15 8.64 2.03
C GLY A 20 -17.53 7.50 2.84
N VAL A 21 -17.58 6.25 2.38
CA VAL A 21 -17.13 5.06 3.11
C VAL A 21 -15.62 4.76 2.96
N SER A 22 -14.85 5.62 2.27
CA SER A 22 -13.39 5.52 2.20
C SER A 22 -12.70 6.29 3.33
N SER A 23 -11.84 5.61 4.09
CA SER A 23 -11.02 6.20 5.17
C SER A 23 -9.62 6.62 4.71
N PHE A 24 -8.94 7.44 5.51
CA PHE A 24 -7.54 7.81 5.25
C PHE A 24 -6.60 6.58 5.41
N PRO A 25 -5.61 6.35 4.51
CA PRO A 25 -5.24 7.18 3.38
C PRO A 25 -6.15 6.96 2.17
N THR A 26 -6.83 8.03 1.76
CA THR A 26 -7.65 8.07 0.55
C THR A 26 -6.75 8.20 -0.69
N LYS A 27 -5.92 7.17 -0.93
CA LYS A 27 -5.23 6.98 -2.21
C LYS A 27 -6.28 6.70 -3.29
N THR A 28 -6.85 7.77 -3.84
CA THR A 28 -7.76 7.67 -4.98
C THR A 28 -7.09 6.84 -6.08
N TYR A 29 -7.86 5.96 -6.74
CA TYR A 29 -7.37 5.12 -7.85
C TYR A 29 -6.50 5.89 -8.88
N ARG A 30 -6.77 7.19 -9.09
CA ARG A 30 -5.97 8.11 -9.92
C ARG A 30 -4.50 8.28 -9.50
N ARG A 31 -4.11 7.90 -8.28
CA ARG A 31 -2.73 7.97 -7.75
C ARG A 31 -2.00 6.62 -7.74
N GLY A 32 -2.65 5.55 -8.22
CA GLY A 32 -2.06 4.22 -8.39
C GLY A 32 -2.90 3.11 -7.77
N PRO A 33 -2.54 1.83 -8.03
CA PRO A 33 -3.22 0.67 -7.49
C PRO A 33 -3.07 0.60 -5.97
N SER A 34 -4.17 0.43 -5.23
CA SER A 34 -4.15 0.19 -3.78
C SER A 34 -5.42 -0.52 -3.32
N ILE A 35 -5.32 -1.21 -2.18
CA ILE A 35 -6.45 -1.73 -1.43
C ILE A 35 -7.14 -0.54 -0.72
N PRO A 36 -8.49 -0.42 -0.77
CA PRO A 36 -9.19 0.64 -0.06
C PRO A 36 -8.99 0.54 1.46
N ASN A 37 -8.82 1.68 2.11
CA ASN A 37 -9.18 1.80 3.53
C ASN A 37 -10.63 2.28 3.64
N PHE A 38 -11.35 1.81 4.65
CA PHE A 38 -12.79 2.03 4.80
C PHE A 38 -13.18 2.45 6.22
N VAL A 39 -14.39 2.98 6.36
CA VAL A 39 -15.01 3.25 7.68
C VAL A 39 -15.30 1.92 8.37
N ASP A 40 -15.21 1.88 9.70
CA ASP A 40 -15.44 0.67 10.51
C ASP A 40 -14.50 -0.53 10.20
N ALA A 41 -13.31 -0.29 9.64
CA ALA A 41 -12.31 -1.34 9.41
C ALA A 41 -11.82 -2.02 10.71
N ASP A 42 -11.89 -1.31 11.84
CA ASP A 42 -11.72 -1.81 13.19
C ASP A 42 -12.83 -2.79 13.60
N LYS A 43 -14.11 -2.50 13.29
CA LYS A 43 -15.22 -3.44 13.55
C LYS A 43 -15.10 -4.72 12.72
N ALA A 44 -14.67 -4.60 11.47
CA ALA A 44 -14.39 -5.76 10.62
C ALA A 44 -13.23 -6.62 11.18
N ALA A 45 -12.20 -5.98 11.73
CA ALA A 45 -11.10 -6.68 12.40
C ALA A 45 -11.55 -7.36 13.70
N GLN A 46 -12.36 -6.69 14.53
CA GLN A 46 -12.94 -7.26 15.76
C GLN A 46 -13.77 -8.50 15.46
N ARG A 47 -14.69 -8.43 14.49
CA ARG A 47 -15.49 -9.60 14.07
C ARG A 47 -14.64 -10.74 13.52
N LEU A 48 -13.53 -10.45 12.83
CA LEU A 48 -12.60 -11.50 12.39
C LEU A 48 -11.95 -12.18 13.61
N CYS A 49 -11.64 -11.43 14.67
CA CYS A 49 -11.08 -11.98 15.91
C CYS A 49 -12.06 -12.88 16.69
N GLU A 50 -13.37 -12.79 16.42
CA GLU A 50 -14.40 -13.65 17.01
C GLU A 50 -14.46 -15.04 16.34
N LEU A 51 -13.87 -15.20 15.15
CA LEU A 51 -13.87 -16.46 14.39
C LEU A 51 -13.00 -17.53 15.05
N GLN A 52 -13.40 -18.80 14.89
CA GLN A 52 -12.68 -19.93 15.46
C GLN A 52 -11.31 -20.10 14.79
N GLU A 53 -11.25 -19.89 13.47
CA GLU A 53 -10.05 -19.89 12.65
C GLU A 53 -9.02 -18.84 13.13
N PHE A 54 -9.46 -17.71 13.67
CA PHE A 54 -8.55 -16.73 14.29
C PHE A 54 -8.13 -17.17 15.69
N LYS A 55 -9.07 -17.65 16.52
CA LYS A 55 -8.80 -18.08 17.90
C LYS A 55 -7.73 -19.16 17.93
N ASP A 56 -7.86 -20.18 17.08
CA ASP A 56 -6.96 -21.34 17.02
C ASP A 56 -5.62 -21.03 16.33
N ALA A 57 -5.57 -20.05 15.42
CA ALA A 57 -4.34 -19.67 14.74
C ALA A 57 -3.31 -19.06 15.69
N LYS A 58 -2.05 -19.54 15.63
CA LYS A 58 -0.92 -18.97 16.36
C LYS A 58 -0.11 -18.00 15.48
N VAL A 59 0.07 -18.34 14.21
CA VAL A 59 0.84 -17.57 13.23
C VAL A 59 -0.09 -17.09 12.11
N ILE A 60 -0.25 -15.77 11.96
CA ILE A 60 -1.17 -15.16 10.98
C ILE A 60 -0.40 -14.30 9.97
N LYS A 61 -0.57 -14.55 8.68
CA LYS A 61 -0.09 -13.65 7.62
C LYS A 61 -1.09 -12.52 7.40
N VAL A 62 -0.66 -11.26 7.52
CA VAL A 62 -1.54 -10.08 7.31
C VAL A 62 -0.83 -9.06 6.43
N ASN A 63 -1.50 -8.56 5.38
CA ASN A 63 -0.91 -7.53 4.52
C ASN A 63 -0.58 -6.23 5.28
N PRO A 64 0.36 -5.40 4.80
CA PRO A 64 0.67 -4.09 5.37
C PRO A 64 -0.38 -3.00 5.06
N ASP A 65 -1.52 -3.35 4.42
CA ASP A 65 -2.57 -2.41 4.05
C ASP A 65 -3.16 -1.70 5.29
N LYS A 66 -3.58 -0.43 5.14
CA LYS A 66 -4.11 0.37 6.27
C LYS A 66 -5.41 -0.21 6.84
N SER A 67 -6.28 -0.74 5.99
CA SER A 67 -7.52 -1.42 6.38
C SER A 67 -7.30 -2.64 7.27
N GLN A 68 -6.09 -3.19 7.29
CA GLN A 68 -5.73 -4.35 8.11
C GLN A 68 -4.80 -3.98 9.28
N GLU A 69 -4.51 -2.69 9.49
CA GLU A 69 -3.76 -2.23 10.66
C GLU A 69 -4.47 -2.54 11.99
N PRO A 70 -5.81 -2.36 12.14
CA PRO A 70 -6.50 -2.76 13.36
C PRO A 70 -6.33 -4.25 13.65
N LEU A 71 -6.38 -5.10 12.62
CA LEU A 71 -6.21 -6.54 12.78
C LEU A 71 -4.78 -6.93 13.18
N ARG A 72 -3.75 -6.28 12.63
CA ARG A 72 -2.35 -6.55 13.04
C ARG A 72 -2.11 -6.19 14.51
N ILE A 73 -2.75 -5.14 15.01
CA ILE A 73 -2.70 -4.75 16.43
C ILE A 73 -3.41 -5.83 17.27
N LEU A 74 -4.68 -6.12 16.96
CA LEU A 74 -5.48 -7.11 17.69
C LEU A 74 -4.87 -8.52 17.69
N ALA A 75 -4.16 -8.91 16.62
CA ALA A 75 -3.44 -10.18 16.56
C ALA A 75 -2.26 -10.22 17.56
N LEU A 76 -1.44 -9.18 17.61
CA LEU A 76 -0.33 -9.08 18.57
C LEU A 76 -0.86 -8.99 20.02
N ASP A 77 -1.93 -8.22 20.25
CA ASP A 77 -2.59 -8.10 21.56
C ASP A 77 -3.21 -9.43 22.02
N ALA A 78 -3.68 -10.25 21.08
CA ALA A 78 -4.13 -11.63 21.32
C ALA A 78 -2.99 -12.65 21.43
N GLY A 79 -1.73 -12.21 21.55
CA GLY A 79 -0.55 -13.08 21.73
C GLY A 79 -0.12 -13.84 20.48
N LYS A 80 -0.57 -13.43 19.28
CA LYS A 80 -0.30 -14.14 18.01
C LYS A 80 0.94 -13.60 17.32
N GLU A 81 1.67 -14.50 16.67
CA GLU A 81 2.82 -14.17 15.82
C GLU A 81 2.29 -13.71 14.45
N ILE A 82 2.81 -12.61 13.88
CA ILE A 82 2.34 -12.07 12.60
C ILE A 82 3.43 -12.08 11.53
N VAL A 83 3.02 -12.40 10.30
CA VAL A 83 3.87 -12.41 9.10
C VAL A 83 3.39 -11.31 8.16
N ILE A 84 4.24 -10.32 7.89
CA ILE A 84 3.90 -9.14 7.07
C ILE A 84 4.75 -9.12 5.79
N PRO A 85 4.15 -9.03 4.59
CA PRO A 85 4.88 -8.81 3.34
C PRO A 85 5.78 -7.59 3.38
N ILE A 86 7.05 -7.74 2.98
CA ILE A 86 7.94 -6.60 2.76
C ILE A 86 7.46 -5.90 1.47
N PRO A 87 7.09 -4.61 1.49
CA PRO A 87 6.59 -3.93 0.29
C PRO A 87 7.57 -4.04 -0.87
N ARG A 88 7.09 -4.59 -2.01
CA ARG A 88 7.85 -4.83 -3.25
C ARG A 88 9.03 -5.82 -3.14
N LEU A 89 9.18 -6.51 -2.01
CA LEU A 89 10.23 -7.50 -1.78
C LEU A 89 11.67 -6.92 -1.92
N GLU A 90 11.83 -5.62 -1.60
CA GLU A 90 13.09 -4.87 -1.76
C GLU A 90 14.22 -5.31 -0.80
N SER A 91 13.90 -6.04 0.29
CA SER A 91 14.86 -6.41 1.34
C SER A 91 14.55 -7.77 2.02
N GLY A 92 13.98 -8.71 1.27
CA GLY A 92 13.49 -10.00 1.76
C GLY A 92 12.01 -10.21 1.45
N LEU A 93 11.45 -11.35 1.87
CA LEU A 93 10.10 -11.76 1.48
C LEU A 93 9.03 -11.30 2.49
N PHE A 94 9.20 -11.68 3.75
CA PHE A 94 8.30 -11.30 4.85
C PHE A 94 9.09 -10.81 6.06
N VAL A 95 8.46 -10.00 6.90
CA VAL A 95 8.87 -9.77 8.30
C VAL A 95 7.99 -10.62 9.20
N HIS A 96 8.61 -11.45 10.01
CA HIS A 96 8.00 -12.16 11.13
C HIS A 96 8.15 -11.32 12.39
N LEU A 97 7.03 -10.97 13.04
CA LEU A 97 7.01 -10.21 14.28
C LEU A 97 6.24 -11.00 15.33
N LYS A 98 6.84 -11.16 16.51
CA LYS A 98 6.19 -11.74 17.69
C LYS A 98 5.60 -10.63 18.57
N PRO A 99 4.62 -10.92 19.42
CA PRO A 99 4.18 -10.00 20.48
C PRO A 99 5.36 -9.57 21.35
N SER A 100 5.27 -8.36 21.92
CA SER A 100 6.24 -7.93 22.93
C SER A 100 6.20 -8.85 24.16
N THR A 101 7.37 -9.17 24.72
CA THR A 101 7.50 -9.74 26.08
C THR A 101 7.73 -8.66 27.15
N ASP A 102 7.80 -7.39 26.75
CA ASP A 102 7.86 -6.22 27.62
C ASP A 102 6.53 -5.46 27.53
N ASP A 103 5.74 -5.52 28.60
CA ASP A 103 4.42 -4.88 28.74
C ASP A 103 4.46 -3.34 28.53
N LYS A 104 5.66 -2.72 28.54
CA LYS A 104 5.86 -1.30 28.28
C LYS A 104 5.89 -0.95 26.79
N ILE A 105 5.99 -1.93 25.91
CA ILE A 105 6.02 -1.72 24.46
C ILE A 105 4.62 -1.97 23.90
N ASP A 106 3.94 -0.88 23.51
CA ASP A 106 2.69 -0.93 22.73
C ASP A 106 2.91 -1.73 21.42
N ASN A 107 2.15 -2.80 21.23
CA ASN A 107 2.19 -3.63 20.02
C ASN A 107 1.94 -2.80 18.74
N LYS A 108 1.16 -1.72 18.82
CA LYS A 108 0.97 -0.78 17.71
C LYS A 108 2.25 -0.03 17.34
N ALA A 109 3.14 0.23 18.31
CA ALA A 109 4.44 0.84 18.05
C ALA A 109 5.37 -0.12 17.30
N LEU A 110 5.29 -1.44 17.56
CA LEU A 110 6.07 -2.46 16.82
C LEU A 110 5.76 -2.47 15.31
N LEU A 111 4.55 -2.05 14.90
CA LEU A 111 4.15 -1.95 13.49
C LEU A 111 4.72 -0.73 12.76
N ALA A 112 5.39 0.20 13.46
CA ALA A 112 6.11 1.30 12.82
C ALA A 112 7.33 0.77 12.08
N LYS A 113 7.64 1.31 10.88
CA LYS A 113 8.71 0.80 10.02
C LYS A 113 10.05 0.56 10.75
N ARG A 114 10.50 1.54 11.55
CA ARG A 114 11.77 1.47 12.28
C ARG A 114 11.79 0.34 13.31
N ASP A 115 10.64 0.07 13.91
CA ASP A 115 10.51 -0.91 14.98
C ASP A 115 10.26 -2.32 14.39
N LEU A 116 9.60 -2.43 13.22
CA LEU A 116 9.65 -3.64 12.38
C LEU A 116 11.08 -3.98 11.94
N GLU A 117 11.89 -2.99 11.55
CA GLU A 117 13.31 -3.18 11.20
C GLU A 117 14.19 -3.58 12.41
N LYS A 118 13.74 -3.30 13.64
CA LYS A 118 14.49 -3.57 14.88
C LYS A 118 14.09 -4.89 15.55
N TYR A 119 12.79 -5.19 15.60
CA TYR A 119 12.22 -6.32 16.34
C TYR A 119 11.70 -7.44 15.44
N GLY A 120 11.50 -7.16 14.15
CA GLY A 120 11.06 -8.14 13.17
C GLY A 120 12.20 -8.98 12.61
N GLN A 121 11.97 -10.28 12.46
CA GLN A 121 12.87 -11.20 11.79
C GLN A 121 12.52 -11.25 10.29
N VAL A 122 13.45 -10.92 9.40
CA VAL A 122 13.26 -11.10 7.95
C VAL A 122 13.28 -12.60 7.63
N LEU A 123 12.30 -13.05 6.84
CA LEU A 123 12.21 -14.42 6.34
C LEU A 123 12.68 -14.51 4.88
N GLY A 124 13.59 -15.46 4.61
CA GLY A 124 14.01 -15.90 3.29
C GLY A 124 13.20 -17.08 2.76
N ILE A 125 13.56 -17.55 1.56
CA ILE A 125 12.91 -18.68 0.84
C ILE A 125 13.04 -20.03 1.57
N ASP A 126 14.03 -20.14 2.44
CA ASP A 126 14.43 -21.31 3.22
C ASP A 126 13.69 -21.41 4.57
N SER A 127 12.93 -20.37 4.94
CA SER A 127 12.20 -20.32 6.20
C SER A 127 11.19 -21.46 6.35
N GLN A 128 11.30 -22.19 7.45
CA GLN A 128 10.42 -23.30 7.81
C GLN A 128 9.15 -22.87 8.58
N ILE A 129 8.80 -21.58 8.56
CA ILE A 129 7.60 -21.06 9.22
C ILE A 129 6.34 -21.77 8.70
N LYS A 130 5.37 -22.03 9.59
CA LYS A 130 4.01 -22.44 9.22
C LYS A 130 3.06 -21.32 9.57
N ILE A 131 2.10 -21.05 8.68
CA ILE A 131 1.10 -20.00 8.82
C ILE A 131 -0.27 -20.69 8.88
N ASP A 132 -0.97 -20.48 9.98
CA ASP A 132 -2.26 -21.12 10.26
C ASP A 132 -3.39 -20.40 9.53
N LEU A 133 -3.26 -19.08 9.37
CA LEU A 133 -4.27 -18.20 8.80
C LEU A 133 -3.66 -17.13 7.88
N VAL A 134 -4.21 -16.99 6.68
CA VAL A 134 -3.82 -15.96 5.71
C VAL A 134 -4.90 -14.89 5.61
N VAL A 135 -4.52 -13.62 5.77
CA VAL A 135 -5.41 -12.48 5.59
C VAL A 135 -4.95 -11.62 4.41
N MET A 136 -5.80 -11.53 3.38
CA MET A 136 -5.49 -10.79 2.14
C MET A 136 -6.30 -9.50 2.05
N GLY A 137 -5.64 -8.43 1.59
CA GLY A 137 -6.30 -7.18 1.19
C GLY A 137 -7.02 -7.31 -0.15
N SER A 138 -8.23 -6.76 -0.24
CA SER A 138 -9.11 -6.88 -1.42
C SER A 138 -9.74 -5.54 -1.82
N VAL A 139 -9.88 -5.30 -3.13
CA VAL A 139 -10.63 -4.15 -3.66
C VAL A 139 -12.11 -4.49 -3.76
N CYS A 140 -12.43 -5.68 -4.28
CA CYS A 140 -13.80 -6.18 -4.44
C CYS A 140 -13.76 -7.71 -4.32
N VAL A 141 -14.81 -8.33 -3.77
CA VAL A 141 -14.93 -9.79 -3.59
C VAL A 141 -16.35 -10.25 -3.90
N SER A 142 -16.51 -11.50 -4.38
CA SER A 142 -17.84 -12.10 -4.53
C SER A 142 -18.21 -12.95 -3.31
N LYS A 143 -19.51 -13.14 -3.05
CA LYS A 143 -20.01 -14.12 -2.07
C LYS A 143 -19.57 -15.57 -2.35
N LEU A 144 -19.07 -15.82 -3.56
CA LEU A 144 -18.53 -17.11 -4.03
C LEU A 144 -17.02 -17.25 -3.77
N GLY A 145 -16.38 -16.32 -3.06
CA GLY A 145 -14.97 -16.41 -2.68
C GLY A 145 -13.97 -15.91 -3.73
N GLN A 146 -14.42 -15.42 -4.89
CA GLN A 146 -13.50 -14.80 -5.86
C GLN A 146 -13.01 -13.44 -5.34
N ARG A 147 -11.74 -13.12 -5.57
CA ARG A 147 -11.07 -11.96 -4.98
C ARG A 147 -10.40 -11.07 -6.03
N ILE A 148 -10.76 -9.79 -6.07
CA ILE A 148 -10.09 -8.78 -6.91
C ILE A 148 -9.14 -7.95 -6.04
N GLY A 149 -7.85 -8.28 -6.08
CA GLY A 149 -6.78 -7.49 -5.45
C GLY A 149 -6.50 -6.16 -6.16
N ASN A 150 -5.46 -5.45 -5.72
CA ASN A 150 -5.12 -4.10 -6.24
C ASN A 150 -4.82 -4.04 -7.75
N GLY A 151 -4.43 -5.16 -8.38
CA GLY A 151 -4.11 -5.25 -9.80
C GLY A 151 -2.63 -5.27 -10.15
N GLN A 152 -1.73 -5.38 -9.17
CA GLN A 152 -0.30 -5.61 -9.39
C GLN A 152 0.09 -7.11 -9.24
N GLY A 153 -0.82 -7.95 -8.72
CA GLY A 153 -0.58 -9.38 -8.50
C GLY A 153 0.44 -9.68 -7.40
N PHE A 154 0.77 -8.72 -6.52
CA PHE A 154 1.71 -8.96 -5.41
C PHE A 154 1.13 -9.94 -4.39
N GLY A 155 -0.08 -9.72 -3.88
CA GLY A 155 -0.69 -10.63 -2.90
C GLY A 155 -0.85 -12.06 -3.40
N ASP A 156 -1.20 -12.23 -4.67
CA ASP A 156 -1.34 -13.53 -5.33
C ASP A 156 0.02 -14.25 -5.45
N LEU A 157 1.06 -13.50 -5.83
CA LEU A 157 2.42 -13.99 -5.90
C LEU A 157 3.04 -14.29 -4.53
N GLU A 158 2.74 -13.48 -3.50
CA GLU A 158 3.13 -13.72 -2.11
C GLU A 158 2.55 -15.06 -1.60
N PHE A 159 1.30 -15.37 -1.94
CA PHE A 159 0.69 -16.65 -1.58
C PHE A 159 1.34 -17.82 -2.32
N ALA A 160 1.59 -17.67 -3.62
CA ALA A 160 2.31 -18.67 -4.43
C ALA A 160 3.72 -18.96 -3.88
N MET A 161 4.42 -17.94 -3.37
CA MET A 161 5.71 -18.10 -2.70
C MET A 161 5.55 -18.84 -1.36
N LEU A 162 4.55 -18.52 -0.54
CA LEU A 162 4.28 -19.24 0.71
C LEU A 162 3.91 -20.72 0.48
N MET A 163 3.13 -21.02 -0.57
CA MET A 163 2.85 -22.40 -1.00
C MET A 163 4.15 -23.10 -1.40
N ARG A 164 5.01 -22.43 -2.18
CA ARG A 164 6.30 -22.98 -2.63
C ARG A 164 7.30 -23.23 -1.49
N MET A 165 7.25 -22.43 -0.42
CA MET A 165 8.00 -22.65 0.83
C MET A 165 7.40 -23.76 1.71
N GLY A 166 6.20 -24.27 1.37
CA GLY A 166 5.41 -25.14 2.25
C GLY A 166 4.98 -24.46 3.55
N ALA A 167 4.97 -23.12 3.59
CA ALA A 167 4.58 -22.33 4.74
C ALA A 167 3.05 -22.24 4.91
N VAL A 168 2.33 -22.38 3.80
CA VAL A 168 0.88 -22.62 3.72
C VAL A 168 0.62 -23.82 2.81
N ASN A 169 -0.60 -24.35 2.84
CA ASN A 169 -1.06 -25.42 1.97
C ASN A 169 -2.48 -25.12 1.44
N LYS A 170 -3.05 -26.01 0.61
CA LYS A 170 -4.40 -25.85 0.04
C LYS A 170 -5.52 -25.71 1.09
N ASP A 171 -5.32 -26.29 2.28
CA ASP A 171 -6.30 -26.32 3.36
C ASP A 171 -6.17 -25.10 4.29
N THR A 172 -5.03 -24.37 4.26
CA THR A 172 -4.83 -23.11 4.99
C THR A 172 -5.92 -22.09 4.64
N ILE A 173 -6.60 -21.57 5.65
CA ILE A 173 -7.72 -20.64 5.49
C ILE A 173 -7.25 -19.28 4.99
N VAL A 174 -7.93 -18.74 3.98
CA VAL A 174 -7.74 -17.39 3.45
C VAL A 174 -8.93 -16.50 3.79
N ILE A 175 -8.73 -15.47 4.60
CA ILE A 175 -9.76 -14.51 5.00
C ILE A 175 -9.49 -13.14 4.36
N THR A 176 -10.56 -12.36 4.16
CA THR A 176 -10.43 -10.94 3.81
C THR A 176 -11.37 -10.06 4.64
N THR A 177 -10.87 -8.88 5.01
CA THR A 177 -11.63 -7.81 5.67
C THR A 177 -11.95 -6.72 4.66
N VAL A 178 -13.23 -6.44 4.42
CA VAL A 178 -13.69 -5.43 3.46
C VAL A 178 -14.92 -4.67 3.97
N HIS A 179 -15.20 -3.49 3.42
CA HIS A 179 -16.49 -2.84 3.63
C HIS A 179 -17.61 -3.58 2.88
N ASP A 180 -18.84 -3.55 3.39
CA ASP A 180 -20.00 -4.26 2.81
C ASP A 180 -20.20 -3.96 1.31
N CYS A 181 -20.02 -2.70 0.89
CA CYS A 181 -20.13 -2.29 -0.52
C CYS A 181 -19.00 -2.81 -1.45
N GLN A 182 -18.01 -3.50 -0.91
CA GLN A 182 -16.97 -4.19 -1.69
C GLN A 182 -17.34 -5.66 -1.96
N VAL A 183 -18.43 -6.15 -1.36
CA VAL A 183 -18.97 -7.49 -1.60
C VAL A 183 -20.02 -7.41 -2.71
N VAL A 184 -19.89 -8.27 -3.72
CA VAL A 184 -20.89 -8.47 -4.78
C VAL A 184 -21.40 -9.92 -4.74
N ASP A 185 -22.53 -10.21 -5.40
CA ASP A 185 -23.04 -11.58 -5.44
C ASP A 185 -22.12 -12.53 -6.24
N SER A 186 -21.70 -12.09 -7.44
CA SER A 186 -20.82 -12.85 -8.32
C SER A 186 -20.00 -11.92 -9.24
N PHE A 187 -19.03 -12.51 -9.94
CA PHE A 187 -18.31 -11.89 -11.05
C PHE A 187 -18.51 -12.69 -12.33
N GLU A 188 -18.20 -12.09 -13.49
CA GLU A 188 -18.00 -12.85 -14.72
C GLU A 188 -16.83 -13.83 -14.54
N SER A 189 -17.06 -15.13 -14.78
CA SER A 189 -16.09 -16.20 -14.48
C SER A 189 -14.82 -16.12 -15.32
N THR A 190 -14.91 -15.60 -16.54
CA THR A 190 -13.82 -15.50 -17.52
C THR A 190 -12.71 -14.51 -17.15
N ILE A 191 -12.92 -13.64 -16.15
CA ILE A 191 -11.92 -12.63 -15.77
C ILE A 191 -10.86 -13.16 -14.79
N PHE A 192 -11.01 -14.39 -14.28
CA PHE A 192 -10.10 -15.03 -13.33
C PHE A 192 -9.16 -16.01 -14.02
N GLU A 193 -7.95 -16.13 -13.46
CA GLU A 193 -6.85 -16.94 -13.96
C GLU A 193 -6.38 -17.88 -12.86
N LYS A 194 -5.73 -19.00 -13.22
CA LYS A 194 -5.24 -20.04 -12.27
C LYS A 194 -4.38 -19.53 -11.11
N HIS A 195 -3.85 -18.32 -11.20
CA HIS A 195 -2.98 -17.70 -10.19
C HIS A 195 -3.71 -16.77 -9.22
N ASP A 196 -4.98 -16.42 -9.44
CA ASP A 196 -5.73 -15.59 -8.48
C ASP A 196 -6.04 -16.40 -7.21
N VAL A 197 -5.72 -15.84 -6.05
CA VAL A 197 -5.99 -16.51 -4.77
C VAL A 197 -7.42 -16.19 -4.31
N PRO A 198 -8.31 -17.19 -4.17
CA PRO A 198 -9.65 -17.01 -3.61
C PRO A 198 -9.63 -16.77 -2.10
N VAL A 199 -10.78 -16.44 -1.53
CA VAL A 199 -10.99 -16.34 -0.08
C VAL A 199 -12.02 -17.37 0.37
N ASP A 200 -11.79 -17.98 1.53
CA ASP A 200 -12.70 -18.91 2.18
C ASP A 200 -13.72 -18.18 3.07
N ILE A 201 -13.34 -17.04 3.64
CA ILE A 201 -14.20 -16.22 4.53
C ILE A 201 -14.05 -14.73 4.21
N ILE A 202 -15.19 -14.03 4.15
CA ILE A 202 -15.29 -12.59 3.93
C ILE A 202 -15.90 -11.96 5.19
N VAL A 203 -15.18 -11.04 5.82
CA VAL A 203 -15.63 -10.33 7.01
C VAL A 203 -15.84 -8.86 6.69
N THR A 204 -17.00 -8.34 7.08
CA THR A 204 -17.37 -6.93 6.95
C THR A 204 -17.68 -6.31 8.32
N PRO A 205 -17.88 -4.97 8.40
CA PRO A 205 -18.42 -4.31 9.59
C PRO A 205 -19.78 -4.81 10.07
N THR A 206 -20.59 -5.46 9.21
CA THR A 206 -21.95 -5.94 9.57
C THR A 206 -22.10 -7.46 9.65
N GLN A 207 -21.31 -8.23 8.88
CA GLN A 207 -21.53 -9.67 8.72
C GLN A 207 -20.23 -10.46 8.47
N THR A 208 -20.31 -11.78 8.64
CA THR A 208 -19.33 -12.76 8.17
C THR A 208 -19.99 -13.65 7.13
N ILE A 209 -19.33 -13.86 6.00
CA ILE A 209 -19.78 -14.75 4.93
C ILE A 209 -18.73 -15.85 4.77
N VAL A 210 -19.11 -17.08 5.11
CA VAL A 210 -18.29 -18.28 4.88
C VAL A 210 -18.64 -18.82 3.49
N VAL A 211 -17.63 -19.04 2.66
CA VAL A 211 -17.81 -19.54 1.30
C VAL A 211 -18.07 -21.05 1.38
N SER A 212 -19.28 -21.47 1.02
CA SER A 212 -19.75 -22.85 1.15
C SER A 212 -19.00 -23.82 0.23
N ASN A 213 -18.75 -23.41 -1.02
CA ASN A 213 -17.97 -24.17 -1.99
C ASN A 213 -16.61 -23.48 -2.18
N ARG A 214 -15.60 -23.91 -1.40
CA ARG A 214 -14.24 -23.37 -1.49
C ARG A 214 -13.67 -23.57 -2.90
N LEU A 215 -13.10 -22.50 -3.45
CA LEU A 215 -12.42 -22.53 -4.73
C LEU A 215 -10.98 -23.05 -4.57
N GLU A 216 -10.45 -23.66 -5.63
CA GLU A 216 -9.07 -24.13 -5.65
C GLU A 216 -8.08 -22.96 -5.49
N LYS A 217 -7.05 -23.18 -4.68
CA LYS A 217 -5.99 -22.19 -4.42
C LYS A 217 -4.76 -22.52 -5.30
N PRO A 218 -4.01 -21.50 -5.75
CA PRO A 218 -2.76 -21.71 -6.48
C PRO A 218 -1.81 -22.66 -5.75
N GLU A 219 -1.31 -23.70 -6.43
CA GLU A 219 -0.42 -24.71 -5.85
C GLU A 219 1.03 -24.22 -5.66
N GLY A 220 1.40 -23.11 -6.30
CA GLY A 220 2.75 -22.56 -6.27
C GLY A 220 2.95 -21.45 -7.29
N ILE A 221 4.20 -21.21 -7.68
CA ILE A 221 4.58 -20.16 -8.64
C ILE A 221 4.32 -20.64 -10.07
N PHE A 222 3.36 -20.01 -10.75
CA PHE A 222 3.10 -20.23 -12.17
C PHE A 222 4.07 -19.40 -13.04
N TRP A 223 5.22 -19.97 -13.36
CA TRP A 223 6.27 -19.31 -14.16
C TRP A 223 5.75 -18.80 -15.52
N ASP A 224 4.85 -19.54 -16.15
CA ASP A 224 4.19 -19.19 -17.42
C ASP A 224 3.26 -17.96 -17.34
N SER A 225 2.95 -17.48 -16.14
CA SER A 225 2.23 -16.22 -15.90
C SER A 225 3.14 -15.00 -15.70
N LEU A 226 4.43 -15.22 -15.42
CA LEU A 226 5.41 -14.18 -15.09
C LEU A 226 6.28 -13.84 -16.30
N THR A 227 6.50 -12.55 -16.58
CA THR A 227 7.44 -12.15 -17.65
C THR A 227 8.88 -12.10 -17.14
N ALA A 228 9.85 -12.24 -18.05
CA ALA A 228 11.27 -12.12 -17.75
C ALA A 228 11.60 -10.85 -16.96
N ARG A 229 11.12 -9.69 -17.42
CA ARG A 229 11.30 -8.40 -16.72
C ARG A 229 10.75 -8.38 -15.29
N ARG A 230 9.67 -9.12 -15.01
CA ARG A 230 9.11 -9.20 -13.64
C ARG A 230 10.05 -9.96 -12.71
N ILE A 231 10.63 -11.06 -13.20
CA ILE A 231 11.63 -11.87 -12.48
C ILE A 231 12.94 -11.08 -12.30
N GLU A 232 13.42 -10.40 -13.34
CA GLU A 232 14.57 -9.47 -13.24
C GLU A 232 14.36 -8.38 -12.18
N SER A 233 13.13 -7.85 -12.07
CA SER A 233 12.82 -6.75 -11.14
C SER A 233 12.68 -7.17 -9.67
N MET A 234 12.69 -8.47 -9.36
CA MET A 234 12.41 -9.00 -8.02
C MET A 234 13.38 -10.15 -7.70
N HIS A 235 14.48 -9.87 -6.99
CA HIS A 235 15.56 -10.84 -6.73
C HIS A 235 15.06 -12.19 -6.20
N ILE A 236 14.09 -12.16 -5.28
CA ILE A 236 13.47 -13.34 -4.68
C ILE A 236 12.81 -14.28 -5.70
N LEU A 237 12.33 -13.77 -6.85
CA LEU A 237 11.85 -14.62 -7.95
C LEU A 237 12.98 -15.35 -8.68
N GLN A 238 14.17 -14.75 -8.76
CA GLN A 238 15.35 -15.41 -9.33
C GLN A 238 15.81 -16.54 -8.39
N GLU A 239 15.78 -16.30 -7.08
CA GLU A 239 16.07 -17.32 -6.08
C GLU A 239 15.12 -18.53 -6.18
N PHE A 240 13.79 -18.29 -6.20
CA PHE A 240 12.81 -19.37 -6.41
C PHE A 240 12.97 -20.07 -7.76
N LYS A 241 13.25 -19.32 -8.85
CA LYS A 241 13.46 -19.91 -10.18
C LYS A 241 14.67 -20.84 -10.19
N ASN A 242 15.78 -20.42 -9.60
CA ASN A 242 17.00 -21.22 -9.47
C ASN A 242 16.79 -22.48 -8.60
N LEU A 243 15.90 -22.44 -7.60
CA LEU A 243 15.50 -23.62 -6.84
C LEU A 243 14.67 -24.60 -7.69
N ASP A 244 13.65 -24.08 -8.39
CA ASP A 244 12.78 -24.91 -9.24
C ASP A 244 13.52 -25.53 -10.43
N GLU A 245 14.48 -24.82 -11.03
CA GLU A 245 15.39 -25.36 -12.05
C GLU A 245 16.24 -26.51 -11.51
N LYS A 246 16.80 -26.38 -10.30
CA LYS A 246 17.59 -27.44 -9.65
C LYS A 246 16.75 -28.66 -9.27
N GLU A 247 15.47 -28.45 -8.97
CA GLU A 247 14.48 -29.51 -8.74
C GLU A 247 13.90 -30.09 -10.05
N GLY A 248 14.34 -29.61 -11.22
CA GLY A 248 13.93 -30.13 -12.52
C GLY A 248 12.51 -29.74 -12.97
N LYS A 249 11.93 -28.69 -12.39
CA LYS A 249 10.59 -28.20 -12.76
C LYS A 249 10.65 -27.32 -14.01
N ASP A 250 9.52 -27.23 -14.71
CA ASP A 250 9.35 -26.26 -15.79
C ASP A 250 9.26 -24.84 -15.22
N VAL A 251 10.20 -23.99 -15.63
CA VAL A 251 10.28 -22.57 -15.28
C VAL A 251 10.11 -21.65 -16.50
N THR A 252 9.50 -22.17 -17.57
CA THR A 252 9.21 -21.41 -18.79
C THR A 252 8.40 -20.17 -18.47
N VAL A 253 8.91 -19.00 -18.87
CA VAL A 253 8.34 -17.69 -18.53
C VAL A 253 7.39 -17.20 -19.61
N LYS A 254 6.44 -16.33 -19.24
CA LYS A 254 5.55 -15.66 -20.19
C LYS A 254 6.36 -14.84 -21.21
N PRO A 255 6.18 -15.06 -22.53
CA PRO A 255 6.80 -14.23 -23.56
C PRO A 255 6.45 -12.75 -23.39
N GLU A 256 7.42 -11.86 -23.60
CA GLU A 256 7.14 -10.42 -23.56
C GLU A 256 6.53 -9.95 -24.88
N GLU A 257 5.26 -9.50 -24.83
CA GLU A 257 4.68 -8.70 -25.90
C GLU A 257 5.51 -7.42 -26.06
N VAL A 258 6.25 -7.30 -27.17
CA VAL A 258 6.98 -6.09 -27.54
C VAL A 258 5.97 -4.98 -27.85
N ARG A 259 5.55 -4.26 -26.82
CA ARG A 259 4.75 -3.05 -26.99
C ARG A 259 5.60 -2.01 -27.69
N GLU A 260 5.32 -1.81 -28.98
CA GLU A 260 5.90 -0.73 -29.76
C GLU A 260 5.86 0.57 -28.96
N ARG A 261 7.04 1.16 -28.76
CA ARG A 261 7.16 2.45 -28.08
C ARG A 261 6.55 3.51 -28.97
N ARG A 262 5.24 3.77 -28.81
CA ARG A 262 4.57 4.92 -29.43
C ARG A 262 5.48 6.14 -29.26
N PRO A 263 5.96 6.77 -30.34
CA PRO A 263 6.98 7.79 -30.23
C PRO A 263 6.47 8.90 -29.32
N ARG A 264 7.31 9.31 -28.36
CA ARG A 264 7.00 10.45 -27.49
C ARG A 264 6.70 11.63 -28.39
N ARG A 265 5.44 12.10 -28.41
CA ARG A 265 5.08 13.35 -29.09
C ARG A 265 5.98 14.45 -28.55
N THR A 266 6.96 14.85 -29.35
CA THR A 266 7.80 16.01 -29.09
C THR A 266 6.88 17.22 -29.04
N PHE A 267 6.70 17.78 -27.84
CA PHE A 267 5.92 19.00 -27.68
C PHE A 267 6.69 20.14 -28.36
N ASP A 268 6.29 20.44 -29.60
CA ASP A 268 6.98 21.42 -30.42
C ASP A 268 6.81 22.82 -29.84
N LYS A 269 7.88 23.33 -29.22
CA LYS A 269 7.87 24.57 -28.43
C LYS A 269 7.65 25.84 -29.27
N LYS A 270 7.50 25.73 -30.60
CA LYS A 270 7.43 26.88 -31.51
C LYS A 270 6.12 27.68 -31.47
N ASN A 271 4.99 27.12 -31.04
CA ASN A 271 3.70 27.84 -31.06
C ASN A 271 3.32 28.65 -29.80
N SER A 272 4.09 28.59 -28.70
CA SER A 272 3.74 29.35 -27.48
C SER A 272 4.09 30.85 -27.53
N ARG A 273 4.82 31.31 -28.55
CA ARG A 273 5.23 32.73 -28.67
C ARG A 273 4.14 33.62 -29.31
N LYS A 274 3.42 33.16 -30.34
CA LYS A 274 2.38 33.97 -31.02
C LYS A 274 1.16 34.34 -30.15
N SER A 275 0.94 33.69 -29.02
CA SER A 275 -0.18 34.01 -28.11
C SER A 275 0.11 35.12 -27.10
N ARG A 276 1.38 35.52 -26.88
CA ARG A 276 1.70 36.53 -25.86
C ARG A 276 1.63 37.96 -26.39
N ASP A 277 1.98 38.21 -27.65
CA ASP A 277 2.00 39.57 -28.20
C ASP A 277 0.59 40.15 -28.45
N LYS A 278 -0.41 39.32 -28.78
CA LYS A 278 -1.81 39.78 -28.93
C LYS A 278 -2.47 40.26 -27.62
N LYS A 279 -1.89 39.99 -26.44
CA LYS A 279 -2.41 40.51 -25.16
C LYS A 279 -1.74 41.81 -24.69
N ARG A 280 -0.68 42.27 -25.34
CA ARG A 280 0.05 43.49 -24.93
C ARG A 280 -0.28 44.75 -25.74
N ALA A 281 -1.05 44.60 -26.82
CA ALA A 281 -1.46 45.68 -27.72
C ALA A 281 -2.88 46.23 -27.45
N LYS A 282 -3.45 45.99 -26.25
CA LYS A 282 -4.85 46.38 -25.93
C LYS A 282 -5.01 47.11 -24.58
N SER A 283 -3.95 47.80 -24.14
CA SER A 283 -3.94 48.57 -22.89
C SER A 283 -3.03 49.80 -22.97
N LYS A 284 -3.30 50.67 -23.95
CA LYS A 284 -2.92 52.08 -23.96
C LYS A 284 -3.98 52.86 -24.73
N ASP A 285 -4.76 53.64 -23.98
CA ASP A 285 -5.24 54.99 -24.27
C ASP A 285 -6.59 55.24 -23.60
N THR A 286 -6.57 55.98 -22.50
CA THR A 286 -7.20 57.31 -22.36
C THR A 286 -7.15 57.75 -20.89
N ASP A 287 -6.26 58.70 -20.58
CA ASP A 287 -6.39 59.57 -19.42
C ASP A 287 -7.21 60.79 -19.85
N VAL A 288 -8.33 61.07 -19.18
CA VAL A 288 -8.97 62.39 -19.17
C VAL A 288 -9.44 62.69 -17.74
N LYS A 289 -9.02 63.84 -17.22
CA LYS A 289 -9.39 64.36 -15.90
C LYS A 289 -10.77 65.01 -15.93
N THR A 290 -11.44 65.03 -14.77
CA THR A 290 -12.27 66.17 -14.37
C THR A 290 -12.35 66.28 -12.84
N ASP A 291 -12.27 67.52 -12.35
CA ASP A 291 -12.35 67.89 -10.94
C ASP A 291 -13.82 68.06 -10.48
N GLY A 292 -14.10 68.12 -9.16
CA GLY A 292 -15.43 68.50 -8.66
C GLY A 292 -15.74 68.10 -7.21
N GLU A 293 -15.83 69.10 -6.33
CA GLU A 293 -15.92 69.04 -4.87
C GLU A 293 -17.22 68.48 -4.22
N GLN A 294 -17.10 68.30 -2.89
CA GLN A 294 -18.08 68.50 -1.78
C GLN A 294 -18.49 67.22 -1.02
N LYS A 295 -18.69 67.19 0.31
CA LYS A 295 -18.14 67.83 1.53
C LYS A 295 -19.02 67.31 2.70
N ASN A 296 -18.50 67.33 3.94
CA ASN A 296 -19.21 67.28 5.23
C ASN A 296 -19.79 65.90 5.66
N GLU A 297 -19.30 65.28 6.75
CA GLU A 297 -19.62 65.51 8.20
C GLU A 297 -20.97 64.92 8.64
N ALA A 298 -21.17 64.31 9.82
CA ALA A 298 -20.28 63.90 10.93
C ALA A 298 -21.05 62.96 11.90
N LYS A 299 -20.42 62.60 13.04
CA LYS A 299 -20.93 61.92 14.26
C LYS A 299 -20.90 60.38 14.27
N SER A 300 -20.60 59.71 15.39
CA SER A 300 -19.84 60.11 16.61
C SER A 300 -19.58 58.86 17.45
N ASP A 301 -18.41 58.76 18.06
CA ASP A 301 -18.01 57.62 18.91
C ASP A 301 -18.75 57.54 20.25
N THR A 302 -18.71 56.37 20.88
CA THR A 302 -18.71 56.22 22.34
C THR A 302 -17.46 55.44 22.78
N ASP A 303 -16.68 56.05 23.68
CA ASP A 303 -15.51 55.48 24.35
C ASP A 303 -15.83 54.17 25.12
N GLY A 304 -14.85 53.31 25.42
CA GLY A 304 -13.42 53.39 25.08
C GLY A 304 -12.59 52.22 25.65
N ASN A 305 -11.27 52.21 25.35
CA ASN A 305 -10.10 51.63 26.07
C ASN A 305 -10.27 50.50 27.13
N LYS A 306 -9.39 49.50 27.34
CA LYS A 306 -8.11 49.01 26.74
C LYS A 306 -7.61 47.80 27.57
N ASP A 307 -6.58 47.01 27.23
CA ASP A 307 -5.77 46.76 26.02
C ASP A 307 -5.27 45.30 26.08
N GLN A 308 -4.96 44.65 24.95
CA GLN A 308 -4.11 43.44 24.90
C GLN A 308 -3.33 43.36 23.57
N GLU A 309 -2.00 43.45 23.67
CA GLU A 309 -1.08 43.51 22.54
C GLU A 309 -0.78 42.12 21.93
N SER A 310 -1.27 41.85 20.71
CA SER A 310 -0.97 40.60 20.00
C SER A 310 0.26 40.71 19.07
N ARG A 311 1.41 40.20 19.52
CA ARG A 311 2.64 40.18 18.69
C ARG A 311 2.72 38.97 17.76
N ARG A 312 2.36 39.24 16.50
CA ARG A 312 2.69 38.49 15.28
C ARG A 312 4.21 38.21 15.18
N ASN A 313 4.63 36.97 14.95
CA ASN A 313 6.04 36.68 14.64
C ASN A 313 6.25 35.82 13.38
N LYS A 314 7.30 36.13 12.62
CA LYS A 314 7.57 35.60 11.27
C LYS A 314 8.42 34.33 11.29
N ARG A 315 8.14 33.39 10.38
CA ARG A 315 9.10 32.34 10.01
C ARG A 315 10.29 32.95 9.27
N THR A 316 11.51 32.64 9.70
CA THR A 316 12.75 32.87 8.94
C THR A 316 13.41 31.53 8.56
N THR A 317 14.13 31.54 7.44
CA THR A 317 14.75 30.36 6.83
C THR A 317 16.14 30.10 7.42
N LYS A 318 16.48 28.84 7.71
CA LYS A 318 17.83 28.42 8.11
C LYS A 318 18.57 27.81 6.91
N LYS A 319 19.64 28.49 6.46
CA LYS A 319 20.68 27.93 5.57
C LYS A 319 21.69 27.09 6.39
N GLY A 320 22.44 26.23 5.71
CA GLY A 320 23.28 25.19 6.31
C GLY A 320 24.56 25.65 7.02
N ARG A 321 25.21 24.70 7.70
CA ARG A 321 26.53 24.83 8.35
C ARG A 321 27.66 24.32 7.42
N PRO A 322 28.87 24.91 7.45
CA PRO A 322 30.04 24.42 6.72
C PRO A 322 30.81 23.31 7.47
N ARG A 323 31.62 22.53 6.73
CA ARG A 323 32.62 21.58 7.24
C ARG A 323 33.93 22.30 7.66
N PRO A 324 34.67 21.81 8.67
CA PRO A 324 36.09 22.12 8.84
C PRO A 324 36.98 21.30 7.88
N LYS A 325 38.20 21.78 7.64
CA LYS A 325 39.22 21.16 6.75
C LYS A 325 40.13 20.18 7.50
N LYS A 326 40.81 19.32 6.73
CA LYS A 326 41.93 18.47 7.17
C LYS A 326 43.14 19.30 7.64
N THR A 327 43.90 18.74 8.57
CA THR A 327 45.35 18.87 8.69
C THR A 327 45.94 17.46 8.72
N GLU A 328 47.08 17.27 8.07
CA GLU A 328 47.81 16.00 8.00
C GLU A 328 48.90 15.96 9.08
N THR A 329 49.15 14.79 9.65
CA THR A 329 50.47 14.34 10.08
C THR A 329 50.48 12.81 10.20
N SER A 330 51.67 12.22 10.10
CA SER A 330 51.92 10.78 10.01
C SER A 330 52.01 10.10 11.38
N ASP A 331 51.71 8.81 11.45
CA ASP A 331 52.73 7.76 11.62
C ASP A 331 52.11 6.36 11.79
N SER A 332 52.68 5.39 11.08
CA SER A 332 52.67 3.95 11.39
C SER A 332 53.87 3.68 12.32
N PRO A 333 53.91 2.63 13.17
CA PRO A 333 53.61 1.26 12.73
C PRO A 333 53.09 0.24 13.78
N GLU A 334 53.00 -1.01 13.28
CA GLU A 334 53.21 -2.29 13.99
C GLU A 334 52.14 -2.94 14.88
N SER A 335 51.79 -4.16 14.46
CA SER A 335 51.17 -5.25 15.21
C SER A 335 52.18 -5.99 16.10
N PRO A 336 51.70 -6.64 17.18
CA PRO A 336 51.70 -8.11 17.28
C PRO A 336 50.29 -8.64 17.61
N VAL A 337 49.80 -9.80 17.17
CA VAL A 337 50.27 -11.20 17.28
C VAL A 337 50.08 -11.80 18.69
N LYS A 338 49.27 -12.87 18.76
CA LYS A 338 48.92 -13.78 19.88
C LYS A 338 47.98 -13.21 20.97
N GLU A 339 47.14 -14.02 21.61
CA GLU A 339 46.93 -15.49 21.53
C GLU A 339 45.60 -15.89 20.85
#